data_AF-A0A2M7MV43-F1
#
_entry.id   AF-A0A2M7MV43-F1
#
_cell.length_a   1.000
_cell.length_b   1.000
_cell.length_c   1.000
_cell.angle_alpha   90.00
_cell.angle_beta   90.00
_cell.angle_gamma   90.00
#
_symmetry.space_group_name_H-M   'P 1'
#
loop_
_entity.id
_entity.type
_entity.pdbx_description
1 polymer ?
#
loop_
_entity_poly.entity_id
_entity_poly.type
_entity_poly.pdbx_seq_one_letter_code
_entity_poly.pdbx_strand_id
1 'polypeptide(L)' 'MNAILKKATNLSVRTDLLEEARALGINLSKTLEKALEAEVKKARGKAWLEENRAAIEAYNRETAEHGLWSDGLRLF' A
#
# COMPACT_ATOMS: atom_id res chain seq x y z
N MET A 1 25.49 -4.00 -3.64
CA MET A 1 24.09 -4.47 -3.78
C MET A 1 23.67 -5.09 -2.46
N ASN A 2 22.76 -4.47 -1.71
CA ASN A 2 22.24 -5.11 -0.49
C ASN A 2 21.27 -6.22 -0.91
N ALA A 3 21.64 -7.47 -0.66
CA ALA A 3 20.76 -8.60 -0.86
C ALA A 3 19.56 -8.47 0.10
N ILE A 4 18.35 -8.65 -0.43
CA ILE A 4 17.13 -8.70 0.39
C ILE A 4 17.20 -9.97 1.23
N LEU A 5 17.55 -9.83 2.51
CA LEU A 5 17.63 -10.94 3.44
C LEU A 5 16.21 -11.39 3.79
N LYS A 6 15.79 -12.55 3.25
CA LYS A 6 14.53 -13.18 3.63
C LYS A 6 14.73 -13.90 4.97
N LYS A 7 13.88 -13.59 5.94
CA LYS A 7 13.87 -14.27 7.24
C LYS A 7 12.72 -15.28 7.27
N ALA A 8 13.05 -16.56 7.51
CA ALA A 8 12.04 -17.57 7.78
C ALA A 8 11.27 -17.19 9.06
N THR A 9 9.95 -17.15 8.96
CA THR A 9 9.03 -16.80 10.05
C THR A 9 8.00 -17.91 10.19
N ASN A 10 7.81 -18.41 11.40
CA ASN A 10 6.75 -19.38 11.69
C ASN A 10 5.44 -18.63 11.84
N LEU A 11 4.43 -19.02 11.07
CA LEU A 11 3.09 -18.44 11.11
C LEU A 11 2.05 -19.56 11.14
N SER A 12 0.92 -19.30 11.80
CA SER A 12 -0.20 -20.24 11.87
C SER A 12 -1.22 -19.88 10.79
N VAL A 13 -1.58 -20.86 9.95
CA VAL A 13 -2.60 -20.74 8.89
C VAL A 13 -3.59 -21.87 9.05
N ARG A 14 -4.84 -21.66 8.61
CA ARG A 14 -5.86 -22.69 8.55
C ARG A 14 -5.37 -23.87 7.71
N THR A 15 -5.46 -25.09 8.25
CA THR A 15 -4.86 -26.28 7.65
C THR A 15 -5.50 -26.64 6.31
N ASP A 16 -6.83 -26.59 6.21
CA ASP A 16 -7.60 -26.82 4.98
C ASP A 16 -7.14 -25.93 3.82
N LEU A 17 -6.93 -24.63 4.10
CA LEU A 17 -6.47 -23.67 3.09
C LEU A 17 -5.04 -23.97 2.64
N LEU A 18 -4.19 -24.43 3.56
CA LEU A 18 -2.81 -24.79 3.25
C LEU A 18 -2.74 -26.06 2.39
N GLU A 19 -3.58 -27.05 2.68
CA GLU A 19 -3.72 -28.25 1.88
C GLU A 19 -4.25 -27.94 0.48
N GLU A 20 -5.30 -27.13 0.37
CA GLU A 20 -5.85 -26.68 -0.91
C GLU A 20 -4.81 -25.91 -1.73
N ALA A 21 -4.10 -24.96 -1.10
CA ALA A 21 -3.06 -24.20 -1.78
C ALA A 21 -1.92 -25.10 -2.29
N ARG A 22 -1.54 -26.13 -1.54
CA ARG A 22 -0.55 -27.13 -1.98
C ARG A 22 -1.08 -27.98 -3.14
N ALA A 23 -2.32 -28.44 -3.07
CA ALA A 23 -2.96 -29.21 -4.13
C ALA A 23 -3.04 -28.42 -5.45
N LEU A 24 -3.25 -27.10 -5.36
CA LEU A 24 -3.29 -26.17 -6.49
C LEU A 24 -1.89 -25.69 -6.94
N GLY A 25 -0.80 -26.16 -6.31
CA GLY A 25 0.56 -25.75 -6.67
C GLY A 25 0.89 -24.28 -6.36
N ILE A 26 0.16 -23.65 -5.45
CA ILE A 26 0.35 -22.26 -5.08
C ILE A 26 1.64 -22.10 -4.27
N ASN A 27 2.49 -21.18 -4.70
CA ASN A 27 3.70 -20.83 -3.95
C ASN A 27 3.33 -19.95 -2.75
N LEU A 28 3.24 -20.57 -1.57
CA LEU A 28 2.87 -19.91 -0.31
C LEU A 28 3.77 -18.71 0.01
N SER A 29 5.08 -18.87 -0.12
CA SER A 29 6.03 -17.80 0.22
C SER A 29 5.81 -16.56 -0.65
N LYS A 30 5.73 -16.75 -1.97
CA LYS A 30 5.51 -15.65 -2.93
C LYS A 30 4.14 -14.99 -2.74
N THR A 31 3.12 -15.79 -2.43
CA THR A 31 1.75 -15.29 -2.23
C THR A 31 1.66 -14.46 -0.95
N LEU A 32 2.23 -14.97 0.15
CA LEU A 32 2.28 -14.27 1.42
C LEU A 32 3.09 -12.97 1.32
N GLU A 33 4.25 -12.99 0.66
CA GLU A 33 5.10 -11.82 0.43
C GLU A 33 4.32 -10.72 -0.29
N LYS A 34 3.65 -11.04 -1.40
CA LYS A 34 2.81 -10.07 -2.14
C LYS A 34 1.65 -9.52 -1.32
N ALA A 35 0.95 -10.38 -0.59
CA ALA A 35 -0.17 -9.95 0.25
C ALA A 35 0.31 -9.02 1.38
N LEU A 36 1.45 -9.35 1.99
CA LEU A 36 2.05 -8.55 3.05
C LEU A 36 2.55 -7.20 2.52
N GLU A 37 3.20 -7.16 1.36
CA GLU A 37 3.60 -5.92 0.70
C GLU A 37 2.40 -4.98 0.45
N ALA A 38 1.28 -5.53 -0.04
CA ALA A 38 0.07 -4.76 -0.28
C ALA A 38 -0.50 -4.17 1.02
N GLU A 39 -0.59 -4.96 2.08
CA GLU A 39 -1.11 -4.49 3.37
C GLU A 39 -0.15 -3.47 4.03
N VAL A 40 1.16 -3.69 3.97
CA VAL A 40 2.15 -2.72 4.47
C VAL A 40 2.06 -1.40 3.71
N LYS A 41 1.97 -1.45 2.38
CA LYS A 41 1.81 -0.24 1.55
C LYS A 41 0.54 0.52 1.91
N LYS A 42 -0.57 -0.19 2.10
CA LYS A 42 -1.85 0.40 2.50
C LYS A 42 -1.77 1.04 3.89
N ALA A 43 -1.17 0.35 4.86
CA ALA A 43 -0.98 0.87 6.21
C ALA A 43 -0.10 2.14 6.21
N ARG A 44 1.01 2.12 5.46
CA ARG A 44 1.87 3.30 5.30
C ARG A 44 1.14 4.46 4.63
N GLY A 45 0.36 4.20 3.59
CA GLY A 45 -0.45 5.22 2.92
C GLY A 45 -1.45 5.88 3.88
N LYS A 46 -2.11 5.08 4.72
CA LYS A 46 -3.00 5.60 5.77
C LYS A 46 -2.24 6.47 6.78
N ALA A 47 -1.12 5.98 7.31
CA ALA A 47 -0.30 6.74 8.25
C ALA A 47 0.16 8.07 7.65
N TRP A 48 0.63 8.06 6.40
CA TRP A 48 1.05 9.27 5.70
C TRP A 48 -0.10 10.26 5.53
N LEU A 49 -1.30 9.80 5.17
CA LEU A 49 -2.47 10.68 5.04
C LEU A 49 -2.83 11.33 6.38
N GLU A 50 -2.79 10.59 7.48
CA GLU A 50 -3.06 11.13 8.82
C GLU A 50 -2.00 12.17 9.22
N GLU A 51 -0.72 11.86 9.02
CA GLU A 51 0.40 12.75 9.32
C GLU A 51 0.34 14.05 8.49
N ASN A 52 -0.09 13.96 7.24
CA ASN A 52 -0.10 15.09 6.31
C ASN A 52 -1.47 15.77 6.20
N ARG A 53 -2.46 15.34 6.99
CA ARG A 53 -3.84 15.83 6.90
C ARG A 53 -3.93 17.35 7.02
N ALA A 54 -3.23 17.95 7.98
CA ALA A 54 -3.23 19.38 8.18
C ALA A 54 -2.60 20.16 7.00
N ALA A 55 -1.51 19.64 6.43
CA ALA A 55 -0.86 20.25 5.27
C ALA A 55 -1.74 20.15 4.02
N ILE A 56 -2.39 19.00 3.81
CA ILE A 56 -3.35 18.78 2.72
C ILE A 56 -4.54 19.72 2.88
N GLU A 57 -5.12 19.83 4.08
CA GLU A 57 -6.24 20.75 4.34
C GLU A 57 -5.86 22.22 4.12
N ALA A 58 -4.66 22.63 4.56
CA ALA A 58 -4.17 23.99 4.31
C ALA A 58 -4.01 24.27 2.81
N TYR A 59 -3.36 23.37 2.08
CA TYR A 59 -3.19 23.49 0.63
C TYR A 59 -4.53 23.51 -0.12
N ASN A 60 -5.49 22.68 0.30
CA ASN A 60 -6.82 22.64 -0.29
C ASN A 60 -7.59 23.96 -0.08
N ARG A 61 -7.44 24.60 1.10
CA ARG A 61 -8.02 25.92 1.35
C ARG A 61 -7.43 26.98 0.44
N GLU A 62 -6.10 27.06 0.36
CA GLU A 62 -5.41 28.00 -0.53
C GLU A 62 -5.84 27.83 -1.99
N THR A 63 -5.94 26.58 -2.45
CA THR A 63 -6.39 26.27 -3.82
C THR A 63 -7.86 26.66 -4.04
N ALA A 64 -8.73 26.48 -3.03
CA ALA A 64 -10.14 26.88 -3.14
C ALA A 64 -10.32 28.40 -3.15
N GLU A 65 -9.48 29.13 -2.42
CA GLU A 65 -9.54 30.59 -2.33
C GLU A 65 -8.90 31.28 -3.55
N HIS A 66 -7.80 30.74 -4.07
CA HIS A 66 -7.00 31.38 -5.12
C HIS A 66 -7.11 30.72 -6.50
N GLY A 67 -7.72 29.54 -6.59
CA GLY A 67 -7.74 28.74 -7.81
C GLY A 67 -6.37 28.11 -8.11
N LEU A 68 -6.30 27.37 -9.20
CA LEU A 68 -5.04 26.83 -9.72
C LEU A 68 -4.48 27.78 -10.78
N TRP A 69 -3.15 27.92 -10.81
CA TRP A 69 -2.47 28.67 -11.87
C TRP A 69 -2.84 28.20 -13.29
N SER A 70 -3.16 26.91 -13.45
CA SER A 70 -3.52 26.30 -14.73
C SER A 70 -5.01 26.36 -15.07
N ASP A 71 -5.86 26.98 -14.25
CA ASP A 71 -7.32 26.99 -14.48
C ASP A 71 -7.70 27.61 -15.84
N GLY A 72 -6.92 28.58 -16.34
CA GLY A 72 -7.10 29.19 -17.66
C GLY A 72 -6.44 28.45 -18.84
N LEU A 73 -5.67 27.39 -18.58
CA LEU A 73 -4.89 26.65 -19.58
C LEU A 73 -5.46 25.26 -19.89
N ARG A 74 -6.56 24.88 -19.22
CA ARG A 74 -7.19 23.57 -19.37
C ARG A 74 -8.02 23.54 -20.66
N LEU A 75 -7.39 23.11 -21.76
CA LEU A 75 -8.05 22.79 -23.02
C LEU A 75 -8.44 21.30 -23.00
N PHE A 76 -9.73 21.01 -23.19
CA PHE A 76 -10.27 19.65 -23.35
C PHE A 76 -10.43 19.29 -24.82
#